data_AF-A0A2V7MUH0-F1
#
_entry.id   AF-A0A2V7MUH0-F1
#
_cell.length_a   1.000
_cell.length_b   1.000
_cell.length_c   1.000
_cell.angle_alpha   90.00
_cell.angle_beta   90.00
_cell.angle_gamma   90.00
#
_symmetry.space_group_name_H-M   'P 1'
#
loop_
_entity.id
_entity.type
_entity.pdbx_description
1 polymer ?
#
loop_
_entity_poly.entity_id
_entity_poly.type
_entity_poly.pdbx_seq_one_letter_code
_entity_poly.pdbx_strand_id
1 'polypeptide(L)'
;MTAMPEQESPVLPDALLLERLVQRDSTALIELERRHHGSLYAQVYGMLVDASVAERVVRETFAHLWYAAARFVGTRSASSWLRETARELARAERALRDRMCTTSDWRKDEEDSGVLSSDAAAGAARRASARAERSRVGYSEGESSGSEGPPRDACAW
;
A
#
# COMPACT_ATOMS: atom_id res chain seq x y z
N MET A 1 10.01 53.03 -6.89
CA MET A 1 10.32 51.66 -6.42
C MET A 1 10.02 50.72 -7.58
N THR A 2 11.07 50.21 -8.23
CA THR A 2 10.96 49.33 -9.40
C THR A 2 10.42 47.98 -8.94
N ALA A 3 9.19 47.65 -9.35
CA ALA A 3 8.67 46.29 -9.26
C ALA A 3 9.51 45.42 -10.21
N MET A 4 10.20 44.43 -9.66
CA MET A 4 10.91 43.42 -10.44
C MET A 4 9.88 42.64 -11.26
N PRO A 5 10.11 42.40 -12.56
CA PRO A 5 9.23 41.55 -13.33
C PRO A 5 9.26 40.16 -12.70
N GLU A 6 8.10 39.73 -12.19
CA GLU A 6 7.86 38.36 -11.75
C GLU A 6 8.40 37.45 -12.85
N GLN A 7 9.41 36.67 -12.49
CA GLN A 7 10.08 35.74 -13.39
C GLN A 7 9.06 34.65 -13.71
N GLU A 8 8.21 34.88 -14.71
CA GLU A 8 7.44 33.85 -15.39
C GLU A 8 8.45 32.92 -16.08
N SER A 9 9.03 32.02 -15.28
CA SER A 9 9.87 30.95 -15.81
C SER A 9 9.01 30.17 -16.79
N PRO A 10 9.40 30.08 -18.08
CA PRO A 10 8.59 29.41 -19.07
C PRO A 10 8.33 27.98 -18.59
N VAL A 11 7.05 27.63 -18.50
CA VAL A 11 6.59 26.30 -18.09
C VAL A 11 7.12 25.31 -19.12
N LEU A 12 8.26 24.67 -18.84
CA LEU A 12 8.83 23.68 -19.75
C LEU A 12 7.81 22.55 -19.95
N PRO A 13 7.58 22.10 -21.20
CA PRO A 13 6.78 20.91 -21.47
C PRO A 13 7.33 19.69 -20.72
N ASP A 14 6.44 18.81 -20.27
CA ASP A 14 6.81 17.58 -19.57
C ASP A 14 7.82 16.74 -20.38
N ALA A 15 7.73 16.77 -21.72
CA ALA A 15 8.67 16.08 -22.60
C ALA A 15 10.12 16.54 -22.42
N LEU A 16 10.36 17.86 -22.33
CA LEU A 16 11.70 18.41 -22.10
C LEU A 16 12.20 18.10 -20.68
N LEU A 17 11.30 18.11 -19.69
CA LEU A 17 11.65 17.70 -18.33
C LEU A 17 12.08 16.23 -18.30
N LEU A 18 11.43 15.34 -19.07
CA LEU A 18 11.84 13.95 -19.20
C LEU A 18 13.21 13.79 -19.87
N GLU A 19 13.51 14.57 -20.91
CA GLU A 19 14.83 14.55 -21.55
C GLU A 19 15.95 14.97 -20.58
N ARG A 20 15.70 15.99 -19.76
CA ARG A 20 16.61 16.40 -18.68
C ARG A 20 16.74 15.35 -17.58
N LEU A 21 15.64 14.65 -17.27
CA LEU A 21 15.62 13.55 -16.30
C LEU A 21 16.53 12.39 -16.72
N VAL A 22 16.59 12.09 -18.02
CA VAL A 22 17.54 11.08 -18.58
C VAL A 22 18.99 11.51 -18.38
N GLN A 23 19.27 12.81 -18.46
CA GLN A 23 20.58 13.39 -18.15
C GLN A 23 20.86 13.46 -16.64
N ARG A 24 20.01 12.86 -15.80
CA ARG A 24 20.11 12.88 -14.33
C ARG A 24 20.07 14.29 -13.75
N ASP A 25 19.30 15.20 -14.35
CA ASP A 25 19.00 16.50 -13.77
C ASP A 25 17.91 16.37 -12.69
N SER A 26 18.29 16.51 -11.42
CA SER A 26 17.37 16.48 -10.28
C SER A 26 16.37 17.64 -10.28
N THR A 27 16.72 18.77 -10.89
CA THR A 27 15.85 19.95 -10.98
C THR A 27 14.63 19.64 -11.85
N ALA A 28 14.82 18.84 -12.91
CA ALA A 28 13.74 18.42 -13.77
C ALA A 28 12.75 17.50 -13.04
N LEU A 29 13.23 16.65 -12.12
CA LEU A 29 12.37 15.83 -11.27
C LEU A 29 11.52 16.70 -10.34
N ILE A 30 12.14 17.68 -9.67
CA ILE A 30 11.45 18.59 -8.74
C ILE A 30 10.34 19.38 -9.45
N GLU A 31 10.61 19.90 -10.65
CA GLU A 31 9.57 20.62 -11.41
C GLU A 31 8.42 19.71 -11.84
N LEU A 32 8.71 18.47 -12.22
CA LEU A 32 7.69 17.50 -12.58
C LEU A 32 6.86 17.10 -11.35
N GLU A 33 7.50 16.90 -10.20
CA GLU A 33 6.85 16.63 -8.93
C GLU A 33 5.93 17.78 -8.55
N ARG A 34 6.42 19.02 -8.54
CA ARG A 34 5.60 20.21 -8.23
C ARG A 34 4.36 20.33 -9.10
N ARG A 35 4.45 19.96 -10.39
CA ARG A 35 3.33 20.03 -11.34
C ARG A 35 2.32 18.89 -11.17
N HIS A 36 2.78 17.66 -10.95
CA HIS A 36 1.93 16.46 -11.01
C HIS A 36 1.53 15.92 -9.62
N HIS A 37 2.23 16.32 -8.56
CA HIS A 37 2.02 15.82 -7.20
C HIS A 37 0.54 15.92 -6.78
N GLY A 38 -0.07 17.11 -6.86
CA GLY A 38 -1.46 17.29 -6.41
C GLY A 38 -2.47 16.40 -7.14
N SER A 39 -2.29 16.21 -8.45
CA SER A 39 -3.19 15.35 -9.24
C SER A 39 -3.01 13.85 -8.92
N LEU A 40 -1.76 13.42 -8.71
CA LEU A 40 -1.45 12.04 -8.34
C LEU A 40 -1.89 11.74 -6.91
N TYR A 41 -1.66 12.68 -5.99
CA TYR A 41 -2.11 12.58 -4.61
C TYR A 41 -3.62 12.43 -4.54
N ALA A 42 -4.39 13.28 -5.22
CA ALA A 42 -5.85 13.17 -5.26
C ALA A 42 -6.32 11.80 -5.81
N GLN A 43 -5.67 11.30 -6.86
CA GLN A 43 -5.97 9.99 -7.44
C GLN A 43 -5.71 8.84 -6.46
N VAL A 44 -4.52 8.81 -5.85
CA VAL A 44 -4.12 7.73 -4.94
C VAL A 44 -4.91 7.79 -3.64
N TYR A 45 -5.14 8.99 -3.11
CA TYR A 45 -5.94 9.20 -1.91
C TYR A 45 -7.38 8.69 -2.10
N GLY A 46 -7.97 8.89 -3.29
CA GLY A 46 -9.29 8.32 -3.62
C GLY A 46 -9.34 6.79 -3.59
N MET A 47 -8.19 6.10 -3.73
CA MET A 47 -8.11 4.63 -3.70
C MET A 47 -7.79 4.07 -2.31
N LEU A 48 -6.99 4.79 -1.53
CA LEU A 48 -6.43 4.30 -0.26
C LEU A 48 -7.06 4.92 1.00
N VAL A 49 -7.64 6.12 0.85
CA VAL A 49 -8.27 6.92 1.94
C VAL A 49 -7.37 7.07 3.17
N ASP A 50 -6.06 7.13 2.93
CA ASP A 50 -5.02 7.28 3.96
C ASP A 50 -3.98 8.26 3.43
N ALA A 51 -3.86 9.41 4.09
CA ALA A 51 -2.97 10.48 3.65
C ALA A 51 -1.49 10.07 3.70
N SER A 52 -1.08 9.36 4.76
CA SER A 52 0.31 8.96 4.94
C SER A 52 0.74 7.93 3.91
N VAL A 53 -0.13 6.96 3.60
CA VAL A 53 0.15 5.95 2.57
C VAL A 53 0.04 6.54 1.17
N ALA A 54 -0.95 7.41 0.91
CA ALA A 54 -1.07 8.08 -0.37
C ALA A 54 0.19 8.89 -0.71
N GLU A 55 0.67 9.68 0.24
CA GLU A 55 1.88 10.48 0.08
C GLU A 55 3.12 9.59 -0.17
N ARG A 56 3.25 8.46 0.54
CA ARG A 56 4.33 7.49 0.29
C ARG A 56 4.27 6.93 -1.14
N VAL A 57 3.10 6.53 -1.62
CA VAL A 57 2.91 5.99 -2.97
C VAL A 57 3.23 7.04 -4.04
N VAL A 58 2.86 8.30 -3.82
CA VAL A 58 3.21 9.41 -4.73
C VAL A 58 4.72 9.58 -4.81
N ARG A 59 5.42 9.67 -3.68
CA ARG A 59 6.90 9.74 -3.66
C ARG A 59 7.55 8.55 -4.33
N GLU A 60 7.04 7.34 -4.07
CA GLU A 60 7.53 6.10 -4.69
C GLU A 60 7.35 6.14 -6.22
N THR A 61 6.25 6.71 -6.70
CA THR A 61 6.00 6.87 -8.14
C THR A 61 7.05 7.77 -8.80
N PHE A 62 7.43 8.88 -8.16
CA PHE A 62 8.49 9.76 -8.67
C PHE A 62 9.88 9.11 -8.56
N ALA A 63 10.14 8.30 -7.54
CA ALA A 63 11.35 7.49 -7.45
C ALA A 63 11.44 6.49 -8.62
N HIS A 64 10.34 5.80 -8.94
CA HIS A 64 10.28 4.92 -10.11
C HIS A 64 10.53 5.68 -11.41
N LEU A 65 9.98 6.89 -11.53
CA LEU A 65 10.18 7.74 -12.70
C LEU A 65 11.67 8.02 -12.94
N TRP A 66 12.42 8.35 -11.88
CA TRP A 66 13.85 8.63 -11.96
C TRP A 66 14.65 7.47 -12.58
N TYR A 67 14.29 6.22 -12.26
CA TYR A 67 14.97 5.05 -12.81
C TYR A 67 14.44 4.62 -14.18
N ALA A 68 13.15 4.82 -14.43
CA ALA A 68 12.50 4.38 -15.66
C ALA A 68 12.57 5.42 -16.79
N ALA A 69 12.92 6.68 -16.51
CA ALA A 69 12.94 7.82 -17.44
C ALA A 69 13.43 7.46 -18.85
N ALA A 70 14.62 6.86 -18.93
CA ALA A 70 15.29 6.52 -20.18
C ALA A 70 14.49 5.55 -21.08
N ARG A 71 13.56 4.78 -20.51
CA ARG A 71 12.80 3.76 -21.24
C ARG A 71 11.58 4.32 -21.97
N PHE A 72 11.07 5.48 -21.58
CA PHE A 72 9.81 6.00 -22.08
C PHE A 72 9.88 7.40 -22.68
N VAL A 73 11.04 8.07 -22.66
CA VAL A 73 11.24 9.30 -23.45
C VAL A 73 10.90 9.02 -24.92
N GLY A 74 9.97 9.81 -25.47
CA GLY A 74 9.55 9.72 -26.87
C GLY A 74 8.48 8.67 -27.21
N THR A 75 8.07 7.80 -26.28
CA THR A 75 7.06 6.75 -26.56
C THR A 75 5.71 6.99 -25.91
N ARG A 76 5.68 7.50 -24.67
CA ARG A 76 4.44 7.80 -23.91
C ARG A 76 4.58 9.13 -23.19
N SER A 77 3.47 9.80 -22.90
CA SER A 77 3.48 11.03 -22.11
C SER A 77 3.80 10.76 -20.63
N ALA A 78 4.58 11.65 -20.00
CA ALA A 78 4.96 11.56 -18.60
C ALA A 78 3.73 11.38 -17.69
N SER A 79 2.69 12.18 -17.92
CA SER A 79 1.48 12.16 -17.11
C SER A 79 0.69 10.85 -17.29
N SER A 80 0.72 10.22 -18.47
CA SER A 80 0.09 8.91 -18.64
C SER A 80 0.85 7.81 -17.89
N TRP A 81 2.18 7.84 -17.95
CA TRP A 81 3.01 6.87 -17.24
C TRP A 81 2.85 7.02 -15.72
N LEU A 82 2.93 8.25 -15.21
CA LEU A 82 2.77 8.55 -13.78
C LEU A 82 1.43 8.05 -13.23
N ARG A 83 0.32 8.30 -13.94
CA ARG A 83 -1.00 7.82 -13.51
C ARG A 83 -1.11 6.31 -13.49
N GLU A 84 -0.51 5.62 -14.47
CA GLU A 84 -0.58 4.15 -14.49
C GLU A 84 0.25 3.56 -13.35
N THR A 85 1.49 3.99 -13.20
CA THR A 85 2.38 3.53 -12.12
C THR A 85 1.78 3.82 -10.73
N ALA A 86 1.22 5.03 -10.52
CA ALA A 86 0.58 5.38 -9.25
C ALA A 86 -0.63 4.48 -8.94
N ARG A 87 -1.45 4.16 -9.95
CA ARG A 87 -2.58 3.23 -9.80
C ARG A 87 -2.12 1.82 -9.48
N GLU A 88 -1.09 1.32 -10.15
CA GLU A 88 -0.52 0.00 -9.89
C GLU A 88 0.00 -0.11 -8.45
N LEU A 89 0.77 0.88 -7.99
CA LEU A 89 1.26 0.93 -6.60
C LEU A 89 0.11 1.03 -5.59
N ALA A 90 -0.90 1.87 -5.85
CA ALA A 90 -2.06 1.99 -4.99
C ALA A 90 -2.87 0.67 -4.91
N ARG A 91 -3.04 -0.05 -6.03
CA ARG A 91 -3.69 -1.37 -6.02
C ARG A 91 -2.88 -2.38 -5.19
N ALA A 92 -1.55 -2.37 -5.32
CA ALA A 92 -0.68 -3.26 -4.55
C ALA A 92 -0.81 -2.99 -3.04
N GLU A 93 -0.77 -1.72 -2.63
CA GLU A 93 -0.97 -1.31 -1.23
C GLU A 93 -2.32 -1.73 -0.67
N ARG A 94 -3.39 -1.55 -1.45
CA ARG A 94 -4.73 -1.98 -1.07
C ARG A 94 -4.79 -3.51 -0.91
N ALA A 95 -4.21 -4.27 -1.83
CA ALA A 95 -4.18 -5.73 -1.75
C ALA A 95 -3.40 -6.23 -0.52
N LEU A 96 -2.31 -5.55 -0.13
CA LEU A 96 -1.58 -5.86 1.09
C LEU A 96 -2.44 -5.62 2.33
N ARG A 97 -3.16 -4.49 2.40
CA ARG A 97 -4.10 -4.19 3.50
C ARG A 97 -5.21 -5.23 3.59
N ASP A 98 -5.81 -5.59 2.46
CA ASP A 98 -6.90 -6.58 2.41
C ASP A 98 -6.42 -7.93 2.97
N ARG A 99 -5.21 -8.39 2.60
CA ARG A 99 -4.60 -9.63 3.12
C ARG A 99 -4.35 -9.60 4.63
N MET A 100 -3.91 -8.45 5.15
CA MET A 100 -3.66 -8.27 6.58
C MET A 100 -4.97 -8.27 7.38
N CYS A 101 -6.05 -7.71 6.84
CA CYS A 101 -7.37 -7.72 7.48
C CYS A 101 -7.98 -9.12 7.51
N THR A 102 -7.88 -9.91 6.43
CA THR A 102 -8.36 -11.30 6.39
C THR A 102 -7.66 -12.22 7.39
N THR A 103 -6.40 -11.93 7.75
CA THR A 103 -5.65 -12.76 8.71
C THR A 103 -6.05 -12.46 10.17
N SER A 104 -6.71 -11.35 10.46
CA SER A 104 -7.08 -10.98 11.84
C SER A 104 -8.47 -11.48 12.28
N ASP A 105 -9.20 -12.17 11.41
CA ASP A 105 -10.60 -12.56 11.63
C ASP A 105 -10.77 -13.76 12.60
N TRP A 106 -9.67 -14.40 13.01
CA TRP A 106 -9.69 -15.63 13.83
C TRP A 106 -9.85 -15.43 15.35
N ARG A 107 -10.14 -14.21 15.84
CA ARG A 107 -10.10 -13.90 17.30
C ARG A 107 -11.43 -13.47 17.93
N LYS A 108 -12.56 -13.59 17.22
CA LYS A 108 -13.85 -13.06 17.70
C LYS A 108 -14.89 -14.07 18.17
N ASP A 109 -14.54 -15.36 18.31
CA ASP A 109 -15.50 -16.40 18.70
C ASP A 109 -15.35 -16.96 20.14
N GLU A 110 -14.49 -16.40 21.01
CA GLU A 110 -14.26 -16.97 22.36
C GLU A 110 -14.66 -16.08 23.56
N GLU A 111 -15.61 -15.16 23.41
CA GLU A 111 -16.24 -14.45 24.55
C GLU A 111 -17.78 -14.62 24.55
N ASP A 112 -18.22 -15.88 24.57
CA ASP A 112 -19.49 -16.30 25.17
C ASP A 112 -19.24 -17.50 26.10
N SER A 113 -18.44 -17.27 27.16
CA SER A 113 -18.33 -18.21 28.28
C SER A 113 -19.10 -17.65 29.46
N GLY A 114 -20.31 -18.18 29.62
CA GLY A 114 -21.34 -17.71 30.53
C GLY A 114 -20.91 -17.51 31.98
N VAL A 115 -21.41 -16.40 32.54
CA VAL A 115 -21.66 -16.27 33.98
C VAL A 115 -23.17 -16.12 34.14
N LEU A 116 -23.82 -17.20 34.58
CA LEU A 116 -25.20 -17.18 35.05
C LEU A 116 -25.22 -16.58 36.47
N SER A 117 -25.81 -15.40 36.63
CA SER A 117 -26.34 -14.96 37.92
C SER A 117 -27.75 -14.39 37.71
N SER A 118 -28.69 -15.05 38.37
CA SER A 118 -30.13 -14.76 38.42
C SER A 118 -30.40 -13.40 39.07
N ASP A 119 -31.22 -12.55 38.43
CA ASP A 119 -32.56 -12.20 38.94
C ASP A 119 -33.30 -11.15 38.06
N ALA A 120 -34.51 -11.55 37.67
CA ALA A 120 -35.74 -10.81 37.33
C ALA A 120 -35.75 -9.47 36.53
N ALA A 121 -36.34 -9.60 35.33
CA ALA A 121 -37.44 -8.81 34.75
C ALA A 121 -37.17 -7.43 34.08
N ALA A 122 -37.17 -7.40 32.74
CA ALA A 122 -38.34 -7.03 31.92
C ALA A 122 -37.93 -6.71 30.46
N GLY A 123 -38.70 -7.24 29.49
CA GLY A 123 -38.96 -6.54 28.23
C GLY A 123 -38.22 -6.95 26.95
N ALA A 124 -38.88 -7.83 26.18
CA ALA A 124 -39.00 -7.80 24.72
C ALA A 124 -37.80 -8.17 23.80
N ALA A 125 -38.02 -9.31 23.10
CA ALA A 125 -38.03 -9.46 21.64
C ALA A 125 -36.97 -10.38 20.97
N ARG A 126 -37.53 -11.38 20.26
CA ARG A 126 -37.03 -12.13 19.08
C ARG A 126 -36.04 -13.27 19.38
N ARG A 127 -36.51 -14.54 19.38
CA ARG A 127 -36.63 -15.46 18.22
C ARG A 127 -35.30 -15.60 17.47
N ALA A 128 -34.72 -16.78 17.25
CA ALA A 128 -35.05 -18.16 17.58
C ALA A 128 -33.83 -18.99 17.13
N SER A 129 -33.57 -20.12 17.82
CA SER A 129 -32.98 -21.38 17.30
C SER A 129 -31.61 -21.33 16.61
N ALA A 130 -30.68 -22.27 16.77
CA ALA A 130 -30.53 -23.47 17.58
C ALA A 130 -29.17 -24.08 17.18
N ARG A 131 -28.62 -24.90 18.07
CA ARG A 131 -27.70 -26.02 17.78
C ARG A 131 -26.24 -25.70 17.52
N ALA A 132 -25.48 -25.54 18.60
CA ALA A 132 -24.04 -25.83 18.61
C ALA A 132 -23.80 -27.15 19.34
N GLU A 133 -23.69 -28.20 18.54
CA GLU A 133 -23.20 -29.52 18.93
C GLU A 133 -21.70 -29.42 19.20
N ARG A 134 -21.27 -29.74 20.43
CA ARG A 134 -19.87 -29.91 20.80
C ARG A 134 -19.35 -31.26 20.29
N SER A 135 -18.24 -31.26 19.54
CA SER A 135 -17.23 -32.30 19.72
C SER A 135 -15.88 -31.95 19.10
N ARG A 136 -14.90 -31.87 20.01
CA ARG A 136 -13.57 -32.50 19.97
C ARG A 136 -12.69 -32.26 18.74
N VAL A 137 -11.53 -31.67 19.03
CA VAL A 137 -10.15 -32.19 18.84
C VAL A 137 -9.27 -31.14 19.55
N GLY A 138 -8.53 -31.44 20.61
CA GLY A 138 -7.51 -32.47 20.71
C GLY A 138 -6.14 -31.84 20.42
N TYR A 139 -5.69 -30.89 21.24
CA TYR A 139 -4.31 -30.40 21.21
C TYR A 139 -3.45 -31.27 22.12
N SER A 140 -2.56 -32.05 21.51
CA SER A 140 -1.44 -32.71 22.17
C SER A 140 -0.17 -31.92 21.87
N GLU A 141 0.30 -31.22 22.91
CA GLU A 141 1.67 -30.76 23.08
C GLU A 141 2.64 -31.95 23.28
N GLY A 142 3.92 -31.70 23.01
CA GLY A 142 5.05 -32.61 23.31
C GLY A 142 5.89 -32.86 22.06
N GLU A 143 6.80 -31.95 21.71
CA GLU A 143 8.23 -32.05 22.05
C GLU A 143 8.92 -33.33 21.53
N SER A 144 9.87 -33.18 20.59
CA SER A 144 11.31 -33.26 20.91
C SER A 144 12.16 -33.78 19.73
N SER A 145 13.21 -32.99 19.44
CA SER A 145 14.58 -33.38 19.10
C SER A 145 14.93 -34.18 17.82
N GLY A 146 15.93 -33.64 17.11
CA GLY A 146 16.72 -34.30 16.05
C GLY A 146 17.08 -33.27 14.98
N SER A 147 18.09 -32.40 15.13
CA SER A 147 19.54 -32.67 15.03
C SER A 147 19.96 -33.28 13.69
N GLU A 148 20.25 -32.44 12.67
CA GLU A 148 21.22 -32.69 11.58
C GLU A 148 21.29 -31.37 10.76
N GLY A 149 22.34 -30.55 10.85
CA GLY A 149 23.68 -30.81 10.32
C GLY A 149 23.73 -30.35 8.85
N PRO A 150 24.37 -29.21 8.48
CA PRO A 150 24.43 -28.80 7.08
C PRO A 150 25.41 -29.70 6.32
N PRO A 151 25.07 -30.24 5.13
CA PRO A 151 26.09 -30.74 4.24
C PRO A 151 26.87 -29.55 3.69
N ARG A 152 28.10 -29.47 4.18
CA ARG A 152 29.18 -28.76 3.55
C ARG A 152 29.45 -29.42 2.20
N ASP A 153 29.95 -28.60 1.29
CA ASP A 153 30.77 -28.96 0.13
C ASP A 153 30.08 -29.20 -1.22
N ALA A 154 30.73 -28.60 -2.22
CA ALA A 154 30.80 -28.96 -3.64
C ALA A 154 29.80 -28.33 -4.63
N CYS A 155 30.25 -27.25 -5.29
CA CYS A 155 30.57 -27.17 -6.74
C CYS A 155 30.55 -25.68 -7.15
N ALA A 156 31.67 -24.95 -7.27
CA ALA A 156 32.78 -25.09 -8.22
C ALA A 156 32.44 -24.71 -9.66
N TRP A 157 32.02 -23.46 -9.93
CA TRP A 157 32.15 -22.74 -11.21
C TRP A 157 31.49 -21.34 -11.16
#